data_AF-A0A6N8GRN9-F1
#
_entry.id   AF-A0A6N8GRN9-F1
#
_cell.length_a   1.000
_cell.length_b   1.000
_cell.length_c   1.000
_cell.angle_alpha   90.00
_cell.angle_beta   90.00
_cell.angle_gamma   90.00
#
_symmetry.space_group_name_H-M   'P 1'
#
loop_
_entity.id
_entity.type
_entity.pdbx_description
1 polymer ?
#
loop_
_entity_poly.entity_id
_entity_poly.type
_entity_poly.pdbx_seq_one_letter_code
_entity_poly.pdbx_strand_id
1 'polypeptide(L)'
;MTYAGAAADAAFAFELPATWTVDGQFSDVGGTVTVLGADGAPVGQLSVLIAWGAECGPDCTQPAVVHLGDVPGTVPLSSSGPFVVRSVAMDLTDSPRLREVNGWQDHVRLTTSLTDADVPPPTAMLPHVLHGLGLVETGAVAPNGITYRTVIFSSAHDFPTVAAAEAYAVSEEHRQVQAMIASFRA
;
A
#
# COMPACT_ATOMS: atom_id res chain seq x y z
N MET A 1 8.25 -17.45 1.96
CA MET A 1 8.87 -17.63 0.64
C MET A 1 9.28 -16.25 0.19
N THR A 2 10.48 -16.09 -0.35
CA THR A 2 10.93 -14.79 -0.85
C THR A 2 10.49 -14.61 -2.30
N TYR A 3 9.79 -13.51 -2.58
CA TYR A 3 9.68 -12.97 -3.94
C TYR A 3 10.72 -11.86 -4.11
N ALA A 4 11.40 -11.86 -5.26
CA ALA A 4 12.37 -10.83 -5.62
C ALA A 4 12.14 -10.39 -7.05
N GLY A 5 12.34 -9.10 -7.32
CA GLY A 5 12.14 -8.50 -8.62
C GLY A 5 12.95 -7.22 -8.78
N ALA A 6 12.82 -6.62 -9.96
CA ALA A 6 13.33 -5.29 -10.23
C ALA A 6 12.33 -4.52 -11.08
N ALA A 7 12.21 -3.22 -10.81
CA ALA A 7 11.30 -2.32 -11.51
C ALA A 7 11.81 -0.89 -11.44
N ALA A 8 11.78 -0.15 -12.56
CA ALA A 8 12.25 1.23 -12.62
C ALA A 8 13.64 1.42 -11.96
N ASP A 9 14.60 0.53 -12.26
CA ASP A 9 15.96 0.50 -11.70
C ASP A 9 16.08 0.13 -10.21
N ALA A 10 14.98 -0.10 -9.50
CA ALA A 10 15.01 -0.57 -8.11
C ALA A 10 14.92 -2.09 -8.06
N ALA A 11 15.93 -2.74 -7.48
CA ALA A 11 15.82 -4.14 -7.05
C ALA A 11 15.10 -4.20 -5.71
N PHE A 12 14.25 -5.20 -5.50
CA PHE A 12 13.53 -5.35 -4.25
C PHE A 12 13.20 -6.82 -3.97
N ALA A 13 12.88 -7.10 -2.71
CA ALA A 13 12.35 -8.39 -2.28
C ALA A 13 11.40 -8.23 -1.10
N PHE A 14 10.50 -9.21 -0.94
CA PHE A 14 9.64 -9.35 0.24
C PHE A 14 9.31 -10.83 0.46
N GLU A 15 8.91 -11.15 1.67
CA GLU A 15 8.45 -12.47 2.08
C GLU A 15 6.92 -12.55 1.95
N LEU A 16 6.41 -13.68 1.47
CA LEU A 16 4.99 -14.02 1.46
C LEU A 16 4.78 -15.47 1.91
N PRO A 17 3.58 -15.82 2.40
CA PRO A 17 3.18 -17.20 2.62
C PRO A 17 3.43 -18.07 1.37
N ALA A 18 3.85 -19.32 1.57
CA ALA A 18 4.18 -20.22 0.46
C ALA A 18 2.97 -20.59 -0.42
N THR A 19 1.75 -20.37 0.08
CA THR A 19 0.49 -20.58 -0.62
C THR A 19 0.04 -19.37 -1.43
N TRP A 20 0.71 -18.23 -1.28
CA TRP A 20 0.41 -17.00 -2.03
C TRP A 20 1.29 -16.92 -3.28
N THR A 21 0.85 -16.15 -4.26
CA THR A 21 1.59 -15.93 -5.50
C THR A 21 1.62 -14.44 -5.87
N VAL A 22 2.50 -14.09 -6.81
CA VAL A 22 2.53 -12.75 -7.40
C VAL A 22 2.14 -12.87 -8.86
N ASP A 23 1.14 -12.10 -9.26
CA ASP A 23 0.64 -12.02 -10.63
C ASP A 23 0.96 -10.65 -11.26
N GLY A 24 1.22 -10.67 -12.56
CA GLY A 24 1.72 -9.53 -13.33
C GLY A 24 3.24 -9.50 -13.47
N GLN A 25 3.71 -8.50 -14.22
CA GLN A 25 5.13 -8.27 -14.47
C GLN A 25 5.44 -6.79 -14.41
N PHE A 26 6.61 -6.45 -13.88
CA PHE A 26 7.16 -5.11 -14.00
C PHE A 26 7.79 -4.89 -15.37
N SER A 27 7.81 -3.63 -15.80
CA SER A 27 8.53 -3.17 -16.98
C SER A 27 9.68 -2.23 -16.58
N ASP A 28 10.55 -1.90 -17.54
CA ASP A 28 11.69 -1.01 -17.31
C ASP A 28 11.27 0.41 -16.85
N VAL A 29 10.05 0.83 -17.17
CA VAL A 29 9.49 2.14 -16.77
C VAL A 29 8.69 2.08 -15.45
N GLY A 30 8.69 0.92 -14.79
CA GLY A 30 7.91 0.64 -13.59
C GLY A 30 6.77 -0.35 -13.85
N GLY A 31 5.82 -0.39 -12.93
CA GLY A 31 4.64 -1.24 -13.06
C GLY A 31 3.95 -1.48 -11.73
N THR A 32 2.91 -2.30 -11.78
CA THR A 32 2.19 -2.80 -10.61
C THR A 32 2.07 -4.30 -10.74
N VAL A 33 2.39 -5.02 -9.67
CA VAL A 33 2.07 -6.44 -9.52
C VAL A 33 1.03 -6.62 -8.42
N THR A 34 0.24 -7.68 -8.54
CA THR A 34 -0.77 -8.04 -7.55
C THR A 34 -0.28 -9.27 -6.79
N VAL A 35 -0.38 -9.24 -5.47
CA VAL A 35 -0.20 -10.44 -4.63
C VAL A 35 -1.56 -11.12 -4.50
N LEU A 36 -1.60 -12.42 -4.81
CA LEU A 36 -2.78 -13.26 -4.71
C LEU A 36 -2.68 -14.18 -3.50
N GLY A 37 -3.76 -14.26 -2.73
CA GLY A 37 -3.92 -15.16 -1.60
C GLY A 37 -4.04 -16.62 -2.04
N ALA A 38 -4.19 -17.52 -1.06
CA ALA A 38 -4.26 -18.96 -1.29
C ALA A 38 -5.47 -19.41 -2.14
N ASP A 39 -6.52 -18.61 -2.17
CA ASP A 39 -7.74 -18.79 -2.96
C ASP A 39 -7.68 -18.11 -4.33
N GLY A 40 -6.56 -17.43 -4.65
CA GLY A 40 -6.38 -16.65 -5.87
C GLY A 40 -6.98 -15.25 -5.82
N ALA A 41 -7.56 -14.82 -4.70
CA ALA A 41 -8.07 -13.46 -4.56
C ALA A 41 -6.92 -12.45 -4.35
N PRO A 42 -7.01 -11.22 -4.87
CA PRO A 42 -6.04 -10.16 -4.58
C PRO A 42 -5.99 -9.85 -3.07
N VAL A 43 -4.79 -9.87 -2.50
CA VAL A 43 -4.53 -9.51 -1.08
C VAL A 43 -3.58 -8.32 -0.95
N GLY A 44 -2.92 -7.91 -2.04
CA GLY A 44 -2.03 -6.74 -2.02
C GLY A 44 -1.58 -6.34 -3.41
N GLN A 45 -0.99 -5.16 -3.50
CA GLN A 45 -0.40 -4.60 -4.72
C GLN A 45 0.92 -3.91 -4.39
N LEU A 46 1.90 -4.12 -5.26
CA LEU A 46 3.19 -3.43 -5.22
C LEU A 46 3.37 -2.65 -6.51
N SER A 47 3.55 -1.34 -6.38
CA SER A 47 3.96 -0.45 -7.47
C SER A 47 5.31 0.17 -7.17
N VAL A 48 6.17 0.23 -8.19
CA VAL A 48 7.45 0.95 -8.15
C VAL A 48 7.46 1.95 -9.29
N LEU A 49 7.60 3.23 -8.94
CA LEU A 49 7.34 4.35 -9.84
C LEU A 49 8.55 5.29 -9.93
N ILE A 50 8.86 5.74 -11.14
CA ILE A 50 9.87 6.79 -11.40
C ILE A 50 9.42 8.13 -10.82
N ALA A 51 8.12 8.42 -10.92
CA ALA A 51 7.50 9.60 -10.37
C ALA A 51 6.11 9.23 -9.86
N TRP A 52 5.72 9.85 -8.76
CA TRP A 52 4.39 9.76 -8.20
C TRP A 52 3.83 11.15 -8.00
N GLY A 53 2.53 11.29 -8.26
CA GLY A 53 1.76 12.48 -7.99
C GLY A 53 0.29 12.10 -7.87
N ALA A 54 -0.43 12.85 -7.05
CA ALA A 54 -1.87 12.78 -6.96
C ALA A 54 -2.43 14.17 -7.25
N GLU A 55 -3.44 14.23 -8.11
CA GLU A 55 -4.24 15.42 -8.29
C GLU A 55 -5.47 15.31 -7.39
N CYS A 56 -5.99 16.45 -6.93
CA CYS A 56 -7.38 16.42 -6.50
C CYS A 56 -8.22 15.96 -7.69
N GLY A 57 -9.04 14.93 -7.50
CA GLY A 57 -10.02 14.51 -8.49
C GLY A 57 -11.10 15.59 -8.70
N PRO A 58 -12.32 15.23 -9.12
CA PRO A 58 -13.41 16.20 -9.27
C PRO A 58 -13.81 16.87 -7.93
N ASP A 59 -13.36 16.33 -6.80
CA ASP A 59 -13.55 16.85 -5.45
C ASP A 59 -12.28 16.60 -4.59
N CYS A 60 -11.87 17.59 -3.79
CA CYS A 60 -10.76 17.50 -2.83
C CYS A 60 -11.22 17.06 -1.43
N THR A 61 -12.46 16.58 -1.27
CA THR A 61 -12.97 16.10 0.02
C THR A 61 -12.04 15.04 0.62
N GLN A 62 -11.63 15.28 1.87
CA GLN A 62 -10.82 14.37 2.68
C GLN A 62 -11.65 13.87 3.85
N PRO A 63 -12.37 12.74 3.70
CA PRO A 63 -13.12 12.13 4.79
C PRO A 63 -12.19 11.73 5.93
N ALA A 64 -12.77 11.62 7.13
CA ALA A 64 -12.05 11.16 8.31
C ALA A 64 -11.56 9.72 8.11
N VAL A 65 -10.39 9.43 8.69
CA VAL A 65 -9.83 8.08 8.73
C VAL A 65 -9.54 7.68 10.17
N VAL A 66 -9.70 6.40 10.45
CA VAL A 66 -9.36 5.77 11.74
C VAL A 66 -8.03 5.05 11.57
N HIS A 67 -7.07 5.35 12.43
CA HIS A 67 -5.81 4.60 12.52
C HIS A 67 -6.03 3.34 13.35
N LEU A 68 -5.71 2.17 12.78
CA LEU A 68 -5.89 0.87 13.44
C LEU A 68 -4.58 0.27 13.98
N GLY A 69 -3.43 0.85 13.64
CA GLY A 69 -2.13 0.42 14.16
C GLY A 69 -1.00 0.47 13.15
N ASP A 70 0.21 0.34 13.66
CA ASP A 70 1.46 0.32 12.91
C ASP A 70 2.27 -0.94 13.28
N VAL A 71 2.91 -1.56 12.29
CA VAL A 71 3.90 -2.62 12.48
C VAL A 71 5.23 -2.16 11.89
N PRO A 72 6.36 -2.21 12.61
CA PRO A 72 7.64 -1.75 12.06
C PRO A 72 8.09 -2.60 10.87
N GLY A 73 8.63 -1.96 9.84
CA GLY A 73 9.38 -2.62 8.78
C GLY A 73 10.63 -3.31 9.31
N THR A 74 11.04 -4.40 8.68
CA THR A 74 12.16 -5.23 9.16
C THR A 74 13.52 -4.61 8.84
N VAL A 75 13.62 -3.85 7.74
CA VAL A 75 14.84 -3.17 7.28
C VAL A 75 14.48 -1.75 6.84
N PRO A 76 15.25 -0.71 7.20
CA PRO A 76 15.04 0.63 6.69
C PRO A 76 15.11 0.70 5.16
N LEU A 77 14.30 1.55 4.54
CA LEU A 77 14.44 1.89 3.13
C LEU A 77 15.68 2.74 2.88
N SER A 78 16.31 2.55 1.73
CA SER A 78 17.58 3.18 1.38
C SER A 78 17.51 4.71 1.24
N SER A 79 16.33 5.29 0.97
CA SER A 79 16.14 6.74 0.86
C SER A 79 15.32 7.33 2.02
N SER A 80 14.12 6.79 2.28
CA SER A 80 13.25 7.31 3.35
C SER A 80 13.55 6.76 4.75
N GLY A 81 14.53 5.87 4.91
CA GLY A 81 14.90 5.33 6.23
C GLY A 81 13.85 4.38 6.82
N PRO A 82 13.70 4.33 8.17
CA PRO A 82 12.73 3.45 8.82
C PRO A 82 11.30 3.66 8.31
N PHE A 83 10.55 2.58 8.18
CA PHE A 83 9.14 2.63 7.76
C PHE A 83 8.27 1.79 8.69
N VAL A 84 6.96 2.04 8.64
CA VAL A 84 5.93 1.24 9.29
C VAL A 84 4.93 0.72 8.25
N VAL A 85 4.31 -0.41 8.55
CA VAL A 85 3.12 -0.89 7.88
C VAL A 85 1.92 -0.35 8.66
N ARG A 86 1.28 0.65 8.10
CA ARG A 86 0.16 1.36 8.73
C ARG A 86 -1.17 0.88 8.19
N SER A 87 -2.10 0.59 9.10
CA SER A 87 -3.48 0.26 8.78
C SER A 87 -4.41 1.44 9.09
N VAL A 88 -5.17 1.89 8.10
CA VAL A 88 -6.19 2.95 8.24
C VAL A 88 -7.51 2.52 7.61
N ALA A 89 -8.62 2.88 8.26
CA ALA A 89 -9.96 2.65 7.73
C ALA A 89 -10.68 3.98 7.47
N MET A 90 -11.42 4.06 6.38
CA MET A 90 -12.25 5.21 6.03
C MET A 90 -13.67 4.74 5.78
N ASP A 91 -14.64 5.43 6.37
CA ASP A 91 -16.07 5.13 6.23
C ASP A 91 -16.74 6.15 5.31
N LEU A 92 -17.30 5.66 4.20
CA LEU A 92 -18.05 6.44 3.21
C LEU A 92 -19.53 6.05 3.17
N THR A 93 -20.08 5.49 4.25
CA THR A 93 -21.51 5.17 4.39
C THR A 93 -22.39 6.35 3.97
N ASP A 94 -22.08 7.54 4.48
CA ASP A 94 -22.83 8.77 4.20
C ASP A 94 -22.37 9.49 2.91
N SER A 95 -21.44 8.91 2.15
CA SER A 95 -20.85 9.50 0.94
C SER A 95 -20.87 8.53 -0.26
N PRO A 96 -22.06 8.03 -0.68
CA PRO A 96 -22.17 7.00 -1.72
C PRO A 96 -21.59 7.42 -3.07
N ARG A 97 -21.69 8.70 -3.44
CA ARG A 97 -21.06 9.24 -4.66
C ARG A 97 -19.53 9.13 -4.59
N LEU A 98 -18.94 9.46 -3.43
CA LEU A 98 -17.50 9.39 -3.24
C LEU A 98 -17.02 7.93 -3.28
N ARG A 99 -17.80 7.02 -2.70
CA ARG A 99 -17.58 5.57 -2.81
C ARG A 99 -17.57 5.10 -4.27
N GLU A 100 -18.60 5.47 -5.04
CA GLU A 100 -18.77 5.07 -6.44
C GLU A 100 -17.62 5.55 -7.33
N VAL A 101 -17.25 6.83 -7.27
CA VAL A 101 -16.18 7.37 -8.14
C VAL A 101 -14.79 6.80 -7.82
N ASN A 102 -14.60 6.27 -6.60
CA ASN A 102 -13.36 5.60 -6.21
C ASN A 102 -13.43 4.07 -6.38
N GLY A 103 -14.54 3.52 -6.89
CA GLY A 103 -14.69 2.10 -7.18
C GLY A 103 -14.76 1.19 -5.94
N TRP A 104 -15.20 1.73 -4.80
CA TRP A 104 -15.33 0.96 -3.56
C TRP A 104 -16.57 0.07 -3.62
N GLN A 105 -16.38 -1.21 -3.31
CA GLN A 105 -17.44 -2.22 -3.36
C GLN A 105 -18.36 -2.15 -2.14
N ASP A 106 -17.88 -1.59 -1.04
CA ASP A 106 -18.64 -1.47 0.20
C ASP A 106 -18.33 -0.14 0.93
N HIS A 107 -19.00 0.08 2.06
CA HIS A 107 -19.04 1.36 2.76
C HIS A 107 -17.70 1.79 3.38
N VAL A 108 -16.92 0.84 3.88
CA VAL A 108 -15.67 1.09 4.59
C VAL A 108 -14.53 0.48 3.81
N ARG A 109 -13.45 1.24 3.57
CA ARG A 109 -12.19 0.69 3.05
C ARG A 109 -11.14 0.70 4.15
N LEU A 110 -10.58 -0.47 4.42
CA LEU A 110 -9.35 -0.63 5.18
C LEU A 110 -8.19 -0.73 4.19
N THR A 111 -7.20 0.16 4.33
CA THR A 111 -5.91 0.00 3.66
C THR A 111 -4.81 -0.26 4.67
N THR A 112 -3.97 -1.24 4.37
CA THR A 112 -2.71 -1.51 5.07
C THR A 112 -1.57 -1.26 4.10
N SER A 113 -0.63 -0.37 4.45
CA SER A 113 0.40 0.06 3.50
C SER A 113 1.73 0.44 4.14
N LEU A 114 2.79 0.29 3.37
CA LEU A 114 4.10 0.83 3.68
C LEU A 114 4.02 2.36 3.80
N THR A 115 4.48 2.90 4.92
CA THR A 115 4.46 4.34 5.22
C THR A 115 5.76 4.73 5.92
N ASP A 116 6.35 5.85 5.54
CA ASP A 116 7.47 6.47 6.27
C ASP A 116 7.14 6.58 7.78
N ALA A 117 8.05 6.11 8.63
CA ALA A 117 7.83 6.04 10.07
C ALA A 117 7.71 7.41 10.74
N ASP A 118 8.30 8.45 10.15
CA ASP A 118 8.27 9.81 10.70
C ASP A 118 6.95 10.55 10.36
N VAL A 119 6.13 9.97 9.47
CA VAL A 119 4.81 10.53 9.14
C VAL A 119 3.81 10.15 10.24
N PRO A 120 3.19 11.12 10.94
CA PRO A 120 2.19 10.83 11.96
C PRO A 120 0.95 10.16 11.33
N PRO A 121 0.21 9.31 12.08
CA PRO A 121 -1.04 8.76 11.60
C PRO A 121 -2.01 9.85 11.13
N PRO A 122 -2.54 9.76 9.90
CA PRO A 122 -3.44 10.78 9.37
C PRO A 122 -4.81 10.71 10.06
N THR A 123 -5.48 11.86 10.17
CA THR A 123 -6.88 11.95 10.65
C THR A 123 -7.89 12.11 9.52
N ALA A 124 -7.43 12.44 8.32
CA ALA A 124 -8.24 12.54 7.10
C ALA A 124 -7.35 12.27 5.86
N MET A 125 -7.94 11.72 4.79
CA MET A 125 -7.20 11.38 3.56
C MET A 125 -8.09 11.50 2.32
N LEU A 126 -7.48 11.64 1.14
CA LEU A 126 -8.19 11.47 -0.13
C LEU A 126 -8.47 9.98 -0.36
N PRO A 127 -9.70 9.56 -0.76
CA PRO A 127 -10.02 8.14 -0.90
C PRO A 127 -9.15 7.38 -1.92
N HIS A 128 -8.70 8.02 -3.00
CA HIS A 128 -7.80 7.41 -4.00
C HIS A 128 -6.32 7.39 -3.57
N VAL A 129 -5.97 8.08 -2.48
CA VAL A 129 -4.63 8.11 -1.88
C VAL A 129 -4.67 7.51 -0.47
N LEU A 130 -5.57 6.56 -0.21
CA LEU A 130 -5.68 5.89 1.08
C LEU A 130 -4.51 4.89 1.26
N HIS A 131 -3.26 5.31 1.09
CA HIS A 131 -2.03 4.53 1.24
C HIS A 131 -0.85 5.45 1.57
N GLY A 132 0.17 4.90 2.21
CA GLY A 132 1.48 5.53 2.38
C GLY A 132 2.42 5.30 1.20
N LEU A 133 3.57 5.97 1.26
CA LEU A 133 4.64 5.88 0.28
C LEU A 133 5.97 5.55 0.98
N GLY A 134 6.86 4.86 0.27
CA GLY A 134 8.27 4.70 0.64
C GLY A 134 9.18 5.13 -0.49
N LEU A 135 10.42 5.51 -0.17
CA LEU A 135 11.41 5.90 -1.16
C LEU A 135 12.65 5.00 -1.09
N VAL A 136 13.08 4.51 -2.25
CA VAL A 136 14.26 3.63 -2.38
C VAL A 136 15.25 4.24 -3.37
N GLU A 137 16.53 4.32 -2.98
CA GLU A 137 17.60 4.74 -3.88
C GLU A 137 17.87 3.65 -4.93
N THR A 138 18.15 4.06 -6.17
CA THR A 138 18.50 3.12 -7.25
C THR A 138 19.90 3.33 -7.80
N GLY A 139 20.53 4.47 -7.47
CA GLY A 139 21.81 4.88 -8.09
C GLY A 139 21.67 5.28 -9.57
N ALA A 140 20.47 5.20 -10.14
CA ALA A 140 20.18 5.55 -11.52
C ALA A 140 19.38 6.86 -11.59
N VAL A 141 19.90 7.82 -12.35
CA VAL A 141 19.24 9.12 -12.57
C VAL A 141 18.11 8.92 -13.59
N ALA A 142 16.87 9.11 -13.16
CA ALA A 142 15.72 9.11 -14.05
C ALA A 142 15.70 10.37 -14.96
N PRO A 143 14.92 10.39 -16.05
CA PRO A 143 14.83 11.55 -16.95
C PRO A 143 14.41 12.87 -16.27
N ASN A 144 13.72 12.79 -15.13
CA ASN A 144 13.33 13.93 -14.30
C ASN A 144 14.41 14.36 -13.28
N GLY A 145 15.60 13.74 -13.30
CA GLY A 145 16.72 14.03 -12.41
C GLY A 145 16.67 13.33 -11.05
N ILE A 146 15.63 12.54 -10.76
CA ILE A 146 15.45 11.86 -9.47
C ILE A 146 16.29 10.56 -9.40
N THR A 147 16.96 10.34 -8.27
CA THR A 147 17.81 9.14 -8.01
C THR A 147 17.12 8.04 -7.19
N TYR A 148 15.94 8.35 -6.63
CA TYR A 148 15.10 7.40 -5.90
C TYR A 148 13.86 6.99 -6.71
N ARG A 149 13.16 5.94 -6.25
CA ARG A 149 11.86 5.52 -6.77
C ARG A 149 10.85 5.50 -5.65
N THR A 150 9.60 5.83 -6.02
CA THR A 150 8.48 5.73 -5.09
C THR A 150 7.96 4.30 -5.08
N VAL A 151 7.83 3.73 -3.89
CA VAL A 151 7.25 2.42 -3.63
C VAL A 151 5.88 2.61 -3.01
N ILE A 152 4.88 1.97 -3.60
CA ILE A 152 3.56 1.80 -3.02
C ILE A 152 3.37 0.32 -2.80
N PHE A 153 3.46 -0.13 -1.55
CA PHE A 153 3.12 -1.50 -1.20
C PHE A 153 1.92 -1.46 -0.26
N SER A 154 0.77 -1.91 -0.75
CA SER A 154 -0.49 -1.77 -0.03
C SER A 154 -1.41 -2.98 -0.22
N SER A 155 -2.39 -3.08 0.66
CA SER A 155 -3.49 -4.03 0.63
C SER A 155 -4.76 -3.29 0.99
N ALA A 156 -5.83 -3.46 0.22
CA ALA A 156 -7.08 -2.77 0.43
C ALA A 156 -8.25 -3.75 0.41
N HIS A 157 -9.12 -3.66 1.43
CA HIS A 157 -10.30 -4.49 1.57
C HIS A 157 -11.51 -3.62 1.92
N ASP A 158 -12.62 -3.89 1.25
CA ASP A 158 -13.89 -3.19 1.46
C ASP A 158 -14.78 -4.00 2.40
N PHE A 159 -15.41 -3.32 3.35
CA PHE A 159 -16.23 -3.89 4.41
C PHE A 159 -17.56 -3.13 4.55
N PRO A 160 -18.62 -3.78 5.04
CA PRO A 160 -19.92 -3.13 5.23
C PRO A 160 -19.93 -2.16 6.42
N THR A 161 -19.03 -2.33 7.38
CA THR A 161 -18.98 -1.53 8.61
C THR A 161 -17.55 -1.41 9.14
N VAL A 162 -17.30 -0.40 9.97
CA VAL A 162 -16.02 -0.23 10.68
C VAL A 162 -15.73 -1.43 11.58
N ALA A 163 -16.75 -1.96 12.27
CA ALA A 163 -16.60 -3.14 13.12
C ALA A 163 -16.14 -4.39 12.35
N ALA A 164 -16.60 -4.57 11.10
CA ALA A 164 -16.12 -5.67 10.25
C ALA A 164 -14.66 -5.46 9.82
N ALA A 165 -14.26 -4.22 9.52
CA ALA A 165 -12.87 -3.89 9.22
C ALA A 165 -11.95 -4.12 10.44
N GLU A 166 -12.38 -3.73 11.65
CA GLU A 166 -11.66 -3.98 12.91
C GLU A 166 -11.53 -5.49 13.20
N ALA A 167 -12.58 -6.27 12.93
CA ALA A 167 -12.53 -7.72 13.07
C ALA A 167 -11.53 -8.37 12.10
N TYR A 168 -11.44 -7.87 10.86
CA TYR A 168 -10.40 -8.30 9.93
C TYR A 168 -9.00 -7.89 10.38
N ALA A 169 -8.83 -6.71 10.96
CA ALA A 169 -7.53 -6.19 11.42
C ALA A 169 -6.88 -7.02 12.55
N VAL A 170 -7.60 -7.97 13.15
CA VAL A 170 -7.06 -8.92 14.13
C VAL A 170 -6.95 -10.36 13.59
N SER A 171 -7.33 -10.57 12.34
CA SER A 171 -7.30 -11.88 11.68
C SER A 171 -5.87 -12.38 11.43
N GLU A 172 -5.73 -13.67 11.16
CA GLU A 172 -4.46 -14.26 10.72
C GLU A 172 -4.05 -13.73 9.35
N GLU A 173 -5.00 -13.57 8.43
CA GLU A 173 -4.74 -13.08 7.08
C GLU A 173 -4.16 -11.66 7.12
N HIS A 174 -4.76 -10.77 7.90
CA HIS A 174 -4.25 -9.40 8.05
C HIS A 174 -2.85 -9.37 8.65
N ARG A 175 -2.55 -10.24 9.62
CA ARG A 175 -1.19 -10.40 10.16
C ARG A 175 -0.20 -10.88 9.10
N GLN A 176 -0.61 -11.76 8.19
CA GLN A 176 0.22 -12.19 7.05
C GLN A 176 0.45 -11.04 6.05
N VAL A 177 -0.57 -10.23 5.77
CA VAL A 177 -0.44 -9.02 4.94
C VAL A 177 0.56 -8.04 5.58
N GLN A 178 0.42 -7.77 6.89
CA GLN A 178 1.34 -6.88 7.60
C GLN A 178 2.78 -7.41 7.55
N ALA A 179 2.97 -8.70 7.83
CA ALA A 179 4.29 -9.33 7.79
C ALA A 179 4.91 -9.27 6.38
N MET A 180 4.09 -9.48 5.34
CA MET A 180 4.53 -9.38 3.95
C MET A 180 5.04 -7.97 3.63
N ILE A 181 4.24 -6.94 3.88
CA ILE A 181 4.64 -5.55 3.60
C ILE A 181 5.83 -5.14 4.47
N ALA A 182 5.86 -5.54 5.75
CA ALA A 182 6.94 -5.21 6.67
C ALA A 182 8.28 -5.82 6.26
N SER A 183 8.25 -6.94 5.54
CA SER A 183 9.45 -7.63 5.05
C SER A 183 10.06 -7.01 3.79
N PHE A 184 9.44 -5.98 3.23
CA PHE A 184 9.92 -5.29 2.04
C PHE A 184 11.32 -4.72 2.27
N ARG A 185 12.20 -4.95 1.31
CA ARG A 185 13.58 -4.47 1.28
C ARG A 185 14.00 -4.15 -0.15
N ALA A 186 14.80 -3.11 -0.32
CA ALA A 186 15.33 -2.63 -1.58
C ALA A 186 16.72 -2.00 -1.37
#